data_AF-A0A378SLG8-F1
#
_entry.id   AF-A0A378SLG8-F1
#
_cell.length_a   1.000
_cell.length_b   1.000
_cell.length_c   1.000
_cell.angle_alpha   90.00
_cell.angle_beta   90.00
_cell.angle_gamma   90.00
#
_symmetry.space_group_name_H-M   'P 1'
#
loop_
_entity.id
_entity.type
_entity.pdbx_description
1 polymer ?
#
loop_
_entity_poly.entity_id
_entity_poly.type
_entity_poly.pdbx_seq_one_letter_code
_entity_poly.pdbx_strand_id
1 'polypeptide(L)'
;MTAAERVRAGLDAALAEAGQQIGATLEWDAREREHVEAAVAAAEVVDVLDELLDAERAGERRPSMIVKLAAEQRLQRLAVSEHLRRLNLDTLAPEQGSRQHSEAARARWGAERPKRRNA
;
A
#
# COMPACT_ATOMS: atom_id res chain seq x y z
N MET A 1 4.98 -1.75 -18.41
CA MET A 1 3.94 -1.54 -17.38
C MET A 1 4.49 -0.60 -16.32
N THR A 2 3.88 0.57 -16.16
CA THR A 2 4.28 1.64 -15.21
C THR A 2 3.90 1.26 -13.77
N ALA A 3 4.41 1.97 -12.76
CA ALA A 3 3.99 1.80 -11.38
C ALA A 3 2.49 2.09 -11.20
N ALA A 4 1.98 3.11 -11.87
CA ALA A 4 0.56 3.45 -11.87
C ALA A 4 -0.32 2.32 -12.43
N GLU A 5 0.07 1.77 -13.59
CA GLU A 5 -0.62 0.63 -14.20
C GLU A 5 -0.61 -0.60 -13.29
N ARG A 6 0.50 -0.86 -12.59
CA ARG A 6 0.58 -1.94 -11.59
C ARG A 6 -0.38 -1.72 -10.42
N VAL A 7 -0.47 -0.50 -9.90
CA VAL A 7 -1.39 -0.17 -8.80
C VAL A 7 -2.84 -0.36 -9.26
N ARG A 8 -3.21 0.15 -10.43
CA ARG A 8 -4.55 0.00 -10.99
C ARG A 8 -4.91 -1.47 -11.22
N ALA A 9 -4.04 -2.23 -11.88
CA ALA A 9 -4.26 -3.65 -12.12
C ALA A 9 -4.39 -4.46 -10.82
N GLY A 10 -3.61 -4.13 -9.80
CA GLY A 10 -3.71 -4.78 -8.48
C GLY A 10 -5.03 -4.49 -7.77
N LEU A 11 -5.51 -3.25 -7.85
CA LEU A 11 -6.79 -2.84 -7.27
C LEU A 11 -7.98 -3.47 -8.01
N ASP A 12 -7.95 -3.48 -9.34
CA ASP A 12 -9.00 -4.11 -10.15
C ASP A 12 -9.07 -5.62 -9.89
N ALA A 13 -7.91 -6.28 -9.77
CA ALA A 13 -7.85 -7.70 -9.40
C ALA A 13 -8.41 -7.95 -7.99
N ALA A 14 -8.06 -7.11 -7.01
CA ALA A 14 -8.57 -7.25 -5.63
C ALA A 14 -10.09 -7.05 -5.56
N LEU A 15 -10.63 -6.06 -6.28
CA LEU A 15 -12.07 -5.80 -6.35
C LEU A 15 -12.83 -6.96 -7.01
N ALA A 16 -12.25 -7.53 -8.08
CA ALA A 16 -12.83 -8.69 -8.77
C ALA A 16 -12.81 -9.95 -7.89
N GLU A 17 -11.70 -10.24 -7.19
CA GLU A 17 -11.59 -11.36 -6.26
C GLU A 17 -12.62 -11.26 -5.13
N ALA A 18 -12.71 -10.08 -4.54
CA ALA A 18 -13.70 -9.77 -3.51
C ALA A 18 -15.14 -9.98 -3.99
N GLY A 19 -15.46 -9.50 -5.20
CA GLY A 19 -16.78 -9.68 -5.79
C GLY A 19 -17.12 -11.16 -6.02
N GLN A 20 -16.14 -11.95 -6.46
CA GLN A 20 -16.30 -13.40 -6.62
C GLN A 20 -16.61 -14.10 -5.29
N GLN A 21 -15.97 -13.69 -4.19
CA GLN A 21 -16.19 -14.29 -2.86
C GLN A 21 -17.62 -14.10 -2.34
N ILE A 22 -18.24 -12.94 -2.63
CA ILE A 22 -19.61 -12.62 -2.18
C ILE A 22 -20.67 -12.88 -3.26
N GLY A 23 -20.27 -13.30 -4.47
CA GLY A 23 -21.16 -13.55 -5.60
C GLY A 23 -21.80 -12.28 -6.18
N ALA A 24 -21.13 -11.14 -6.10
CA ALA A 24 -21.63 -9.87 -6.62
C ALA A 24 -20.54 -9.09 -7.38
N THR A 25 -20.95 -8.19 -8.27
CA THR A 25 -20.02 -7.22 -8.87
C THR A 25 -19.84 -6.06 -7.90
N LEU A 26 -18.59 -5.78 -7.52
CA LEU A 26 -18.24 -4.67 -6.64
C LEU A 26 -17.78 -3.48 -7.46
N GLU A 27 -18.08 -2.28 -6.96
CA GLU A 27 -17.62 -1.01 -7.51
C GLU A 27 -17.14 -0.13 -6.37
N TRP A 28 -16.10 0.66 -6.63
CA TRP A 28 -15.61 1.66 -5.68
C TRP A 28 -16.63 2.78 -5.51
N ASP A 29 -16.90 3.15 -4.26
CA ASP A 29 -17.72 4.33 -3.97
C ASP A 29 -16.97 5.64 -4.34
N ALA A 30 -17.60 6.79 -4.15
CA ALA A 30 -16.98 8.07 -4.47
C ALA A 30 -15.69 8.34 -3.66
N ARG A 31 -15.70 8.02 -2.37
CA ARG A 31 -14.57 8.25 -1.46
C ARG A 31 -13.42 7.28 -1.75
N GLU A 32 -13.74 6.02 -2.01
CA GLU A 32 -12.77 5.00 -2.39
C GLU A 32 -12.11 5.35 -3.72
N ARG A 33 -12.89 5.81 -4.70
CA ARG A 33 -12.34 6.31 -5.97
C ARG A 33 -11.34 7.43 -5.77
N GLU A 34 -11.61 8.40 -4.91
CA GLU A 34 -10.65 9.47 -4.60
C GLU A 34 -9.31 8.91 -4.08
N HIS A 35 -9.33 7.90 -3.22
CA HIS A 35 -8.11 7.25 -2.73
C HIS A 35 -7.42 6.40 -3.78
N VAL A 36 -8.18 5.70 -4.64
CA VAL A 36 -7.64 4.95 -5.77
C VAL A 36 -6.91 5.90 -6.72
N GLU A 37 -7.56 6.98 -7.14
CA GLU A 37 -6.97 7.96 -8.07
C GLU A 37 -5.75 8.65 -7.44
N ALA A 38 -5.79 8.99 -6.14
CA ALA A 38 -4.64 9.55 -5.45
C ALA A 38 -3.45 8.56 -5.37
N ALA A 39 -3.72 7.27 -5.14
CA ALA A 39 -2.68 6.24 -5.14
C ALA A 39 -2.07 6.05 -6.55
N VAL A 40 -2.90 6.07 -7.60
CA VAL A 40 -2.44 5.98 -8.99
C VAL A 40 -1.56 7.20 -9.34
N ALA A 41 -2.03 8.41 -9.04
CA ALA A 41 -1.26 9.64 -9.30
C ALA A 41 0.09 9.66 -8.56
N ALA A 42 0.11 9.24 -7.29
CA ALA A 42 1.38 9.12 -6.54
C ALA A 42 2.32 8.10 -7.17
N ALA A 43 1.79 7.00 -7.71
CA ALA A 43 2.59 5.97 -8.40
C ALA A 43 3.13 6.47 -9.76
N GLU A 44 2.39 7.29 -10.50
CA GLU A 44 2.90 7.94 -11.72
C GLU A 44 4.12 8.81 -11.42
N VAL A 45 4.06 9.59 -10.33
CA VAL A 45 5.19 10.43 -9.91
C VAL A 45 6.41 9.57 -9.54
N VAL A 46 6.21 8.37 -8.97
CA VAL A 46 7.32 7.45 -8.69
C VAL A 46 8.07 7.07 -9.96
N ASP A 47 7.37 6.78 -11.06
CA ASP A 47 8.03 6.43 -12.32
C ASP A 47 8.86 7.61 -12.87
N VAL A 48 8.32 8.83 -12.82
CA VAL A 48 9.06 10.04 -13.21
C VAL A 48 10.31 10.23 -12.35
N LEU A 49 10.19 10.01 -11.04
CA LEU A 49 11.32 10.13 -10.12
C LEU A 49 12.36 9.03 -10.33
N ASP A 50 11.95 7.82 -10.70
CA ASP A 50 12.85 6.72 -11.07
C ASP A 50 13.65 7.09 -12.33
N GLU A 51 12.99 7.60 -13.38
CA GLU A 51 13.64 8.06 -14.60
C GLU A 51 14.65 9.18 -14.34
N LEU A 52 14.25 10.19 -13.54
CA LEU A 52 15.13 11.30 -13.17
C LEU A 52 16.33 10.84 -12.32
N LEU A 53 16.10 9.91 -11.39
CA LEU A 53 17.15 9.36 -10.55
C LEU A 53 18.17 8.56 -11.38
N ASP A 54 17.70 7.76 -12.33
CA ASP A 54 18.56 7.00 -13.22
C ASP A 54 19.33 7.91 -14.18
N ALA A 55 18.70 8.97 -14.71
CA ALA A 55 19.37 9.98 -15.51
C ALA A 55 20.48 10.70 -14.70
N GLU A 56 20.21 11.11 -13.46
CA GLU A 56 21.22 11.76 -12.60
C GLU A 56 22.37 10.79 -12.26
N ARG A 57 22.07 9.50 -12.05
CA ARG A 57 23.08 8.45 -11.82
C ARG A 57 23.94 8.17 -13.06
N ALA A 58 23.38 8.32 -14.26
CA ALA A 58 24.11 8.17 -15.51
C ALA A 58 24.97 9.40 -15.84
N GLY A 59 24.54 10.59 -15.43
CA GLY A 59 25.20 11.87 -15.71
C GLY A 59 26.24 12.30 -14.66
N GLU A 60 26.10 13.53 -14.16
CA GLU A 60 27.04 14.18 -13.24
C GLU A 60 27.10 13.52 -11.85
N ARG A 61 26.10 12.70 -11.49
CA ARG A 61 26.01 11.97 -10.21
C ARG A 61 26.08 12.89 -9.00
N ARG A 62 25.40 14.03 -9.04
CA ARG A 62 25.44 15.02 -7.94
C ARG A 62 24.81 14.40 -6.69
N PRO A 63 25.57 14.19 -5.59
CA PRO A 63 25.06 13.46 -4.43
C PRO A 63 23.84 14.11 -3.79
N SER A 64 23.80 15.45 -3.76
CA SER A 64 22.66 16.20 -3.21
C SER A 64 21.37 15.98 -4.01
N MET A 65 21.45 15.91 -5.34
CA MET A 65 20.31 15.63 -6.21
C MET A 65 19.83 14.19 -6.06
N ILE A 66 20.75 13.23 -6.05
CA ILE A 66 20.44 11.81 -5.84
C ILE A 66 19.70 11.61 -4.51
N VAL A 67 20.19 12.20 -3.42
CA VAL A 67 19.56 12.10 -2.10
C VAL A 67 18.16 12.74 -2.11
N LYS A 68 18.00 13.90 -2.75
CA LYS A 68 16.71 14.60 -2.84
C LYS A 68 15.68 13.78 -3.64
N LEU A 69 16.05 13.29 -4.82
CA LEU A 69 15.19 12.45 -5.66
C LEU A 69 14.79 11.17 -4.94
N ALA A 70 15.74 10.48 -4.28
CA ALA A 70 15.45 9.28 -3.52
C ALA A 70 14.59 9.54 -2.26
N ALA A 71 14.69 10.71 -1.65
CA ALA A 71 13.80 11.10 -0.56
C ALA A 71 12.36 11.32 -1.07
N GLU A 72 12.20 12.06 -2.16
CA GLU A 72 10.89 12.30 -2.76
C GLU A 72 10.23 11.01 -3.21
N GLN A 73 10.99 10.11 -3.85
CA GLN A 73 10.49 8.81 -4.28
C GLN A 73 9.93 8.00 -3.10
N ARG A 74 10.62 8.01 -1.95
CA ARG A 74 10.13 7.33 -0.74
C ARG A 74 8.85 7.97 -0.19
N LEU A 75 8.72 9.29 -0.25
CA LEU A 75 7.50 9.99 0.15
C LEU A 75 6.32 9.60 -0.73
N GLN A 76 6.52 9.53 -2.05
CA GLN A 76 5.45 9.12 -2.96
C GLN A 76 5.07 7.65 -2.76
N ARG A 77 6.05 6.75 -2.55
CA ARG A 77 5.76 5.35 -2.19
C ARG A 77 4.99 5.23 -0.85
N LEU A 78 5.27 6.10 0.12
CA LEU A 78 4.51 6.16 1.37
C LEU A 78 3.08 6.66 1.13
N ALA A 79 2.90 7.68 0.27
CA ALA A 79 1.58 8.20 -0.09
C ALA A 79 0.71 7.12 -0.76
N VAL A 80 1.28 6.35 -1.70
CA VAL A 80 0.61 5.17 -2.28
C VAL A 80 0.15 4.24 -1.17
N SER A 81 1.05 3.84 -0.26
CA SER A 81 0.72 2.92 0.83
C SER A 81 -0.37 3.47 1.76
N GLU A 82 -0.38 4.77 2.08
CA GLU A 82 -1.39 5.37 2.95
C GLU A 82 -2.76 5.40 2.27
N HIS A 83 -2.84 5.76 0.99
CA HIS A 83 -4.10 5.75 0.26
C HIS A 83 -4.68 4.33 0.11
N LEU A 84 -3.83 3.35 -0.19
CA LEU A 84 -4.26 1.94 -0.24
C LEU A 84 -4.77 1.45 1.12
N ARG A 85 -4.14 1.87 2.23
CA ARG A 85 -4.60 1.55 3.59
C ARG A 85 -5.99 2.11 3.89
N ARG A 86 -6.37 3.25 3.27
CA ARG A 86 -7.69 3.89 3.48
C ARG A 86 -8.84 3.17 2.77
N LEU A 87 -8.54 2.29 1.81
CA LEU A 87 -9.54 1.47 1.13
C LEU A 87 -10.07 0.32 1.99
N ASN A 88 -9.58 0.15 3.24
CA ASN A 88 -10.12 -0.78 4.23
C ASN A 88 -10.48 -2.16 3.66
N LEU A 89 -9.62 -2.70 2.78
CA LEU A 89 -9.78 -4.04 2.19
C LEU A 89 -9.73 -5.17 3.24
N ASP A 90 -9.58 -4.82 4.52
CA ASP A 90 -9.76 -5.67 5.70
C ASP A 90 -11.14 -6.36 5.79
N THR A 91 -12.13 -5.87 5.02
CA THR A 91 -13.50 -6.44 4.93
C THR A 91 -13.71 -7.40 3.76
N LEU A 92 -12.78 -7.43 2.81
CA LEU A 92 -12.72 -8.43 1.72
C LEU A 92 -11.79 -9.61 2.09
N ALA A 93 -11.26 -9.58 3.31
CA ALA A 93 -10.65 -10.76 3.90
C ALA A 93 -11.77 -11.79 4.15
N PRO A 94 -11.64 -13.05 3.68
CA PRO A 94 -12.53 -14.13 4.11
C PRO A 94 -12.35 -14.25 5.62
N GLU A 95 -13.41 -13.90 6.37
CA GLU A 95 -13.46 -13.81 7.84
C GLU A 95 -12.15 -13.37 8.51
N GLN A 96 -12.10 -12.09 8.91
CA GLN A 96 -11.26 -11.56 9.99
C GLN A 96 -10.56 -12.64 10.84
N GLY A 97 -9.33 -12.96 10.43
CA GLY A 97 -8.40 -13.82 11.15
C GLY A 97 -8.46 -15.29 10.74
N SER A 98 -7.58 -15.69 9.82
CA SER A 98 -7.04 -17.04 9.87
C SER A 98 -6.58 -17.28 11.30
N ARG A 99 -7.29 -18.17 12.00
CA ARG A 99 -7.04 -18.56 13.39
C ARG A 99 -5.55 -18.89 13.61
N GLN A 100 -4.90 -19.38 12.56
CA GLN A 100 -3.48 -19.68 12.47
C GLN A 100 -2.55 -18.46 12.68
N HIS A 101 -2.89 -17.27 12.17
CA HIS A 101 -2.08 -16.06 12.37
C HIS A 101 -2.21 -15.51 13.79
N SER A 102 -3.42 -15.57 14.37
CA SER A 102 -3.64 -15.15 15.76
C SER A 102 -3.03 -16.15 16.77
N GLU A 103 -3.06 -17.45 16.47
CA GLU A 103 -2.40 -18.49 17.26
C GLU A 103 -0.87 -18.41 17.15
N ALA A 104 -0.31 -18.16 15.96
CA ALA A 104 1.14 -17.98 15.79
C ALA A 104 1.66 -16.70 16.48
N ALA A 105 0.88 -15.62 16.49
CA ALA A 105 1.19 -14.43 17.27
C ALA A 105 1.08 -14.69 18.78
N ARG A 106 0.01 -15.37 19.25
CA ARG A 106 -0.13 -15.76 20.67
C ARG A 106 0.97 -16.73 21.14
N ALA A 107 1.41 -17.65 20.28
CA ALA A 107 2.49 -18.58 20.55
C ALA A 107 3.86 -17.88 20.60
N ARG A 108 4.10 -16.89 19.73
CA ARG A 108 5.33 -16.08 19.73
C ARG A 108 5.48 -15.21 20.98
N TRP A 109 4.36 -14.72 21.52
CA TRP A 109 4.34 -13.79 22.66
C TRP A 109 3.79 -14.44 23.93
N GLY A 110 4.05 -15.73 24.11
CA GLY A 110 3.45 -16.63 25.11
C GLY A 110 2.98 -15.95 26.41
N ALA A 111 1.69 -16.11 26.69
CA ALA A 111 1.00 -15.91 27.97
C ALA A 111 1.17 -14.54 28.68
N GLU A 112 0.03 -13.89 28.93
CA GLU A 112 -0.18 -12.79 29.88
C GLU A 112 0.61 -11.49 29.66
N ARG A 113 -0.07 -10.50 29.06
CA ARG A 113 0.26 -9.09 29.29
C ARG A 113 0.07 -8.81 30.79
N PRO A 114 1.09 -8.37 31.54
CA PRO A 114 0.92 -8.08 32.96
C PRO A 114 -0.09 -6.94 33.14
N LYS A 115 -1.10 -7.16 34.00
CA LYS A 115 -2.07 -6.13 34.39
C LYS A 115 -1.31 -4.92 34.97
N ARG A 116 -1.48 -3.75 34.34
CA ARG A 116 -1.03 -2.49 34.94
C ARG A 116 -1.76 -2.30 36.27
N ARG A 117 -1.03 -2.35 37.37
CA ARG A 117 -1.51 -2.00 38.70
C ARG A 117 -1.44 -0.48 38.80
N ASN A 118 -2.59 0.18 38.79
CA ASN A 118 -2.68 1.59 39.16
C ASN A 118 -2.30 1.69 40.65
N ALA A 119 -1.32 2.52 40.96
CA ALA A 119 -0.99 2.97 42.31
C ALA A 119 -1.55 4.38 42.49
#